data_AF-A0A5C4IZP6-F1
#
_entry.id   AF-A0A5C4IZP6-F1
#
_cell.length_a   1.000
_cell.length_b   1.000
_cell.length_c   1.000
_cell.angle_alpha   90.00
_cell.angle_beta   90.00
_cell.angle_gamma   90.00
#
_symmetry.space_group_name_H-M   'P 1'
#
loop_
_entity.id
_entity.type
_entity.pdbx_description
1 polymer ?
#
loop_
_entity_poly.entity_id
_entity_poly.type
_entity_poly.pdbx_seq_one_letter_code
_entity_poly.pdbx_strand_id
1 'polypeptide(L)'
;MNAAYGNVDCGVSIILAAPFVTELNNPSWLPRLTHRCQAKGVDVTSIWVHSDIDTMHEYIELRDAWKLANWDAYTSTLTPDDPPDAAHLTIDNRLGAAVSLADQTRRALTRLMA
;
A
#
# COMPACT_ATOMS: atom_id res chain seq x y z
N MET A 1 6.15 -12.84 0.60
CA MET A 1 4.95 -13.61 1.00
C MET A 1 5.22 -14.75 1.99
N ASN A 2 6.31 -15.53 1.91
CA ASN A 2 6.54 -16.67 2.84
C ASN A 2 6.47 -16.30 4.33
N ALA A 3 7.13 -15.21 4.74
CA ALA A 3 7.06 -14.72 6.12
C ALA A 3 5.63 -14.33 6.54
N ALA A 4 4.83 -13.79 5.61
CA ALA A 4 3.44 -13.43 5.86
C ALA A 4 2.61 -14.67 6.21
N TYR A 5 2.77 -15.76 5.45
CA TYR A 5 2.05 -17.00 5.72
C TYR A 5 2.46 -17.65 7.03
N GLY A 6 3.76 -17.64 7.37
CA GLY A 6 4.22 -18.14 8.67
C GLY A 6 3.57 -17.40 9.85
N ASN A 7 3.46 -16.08 9.76
CA ASN A 7 2.79 -15.28 10.81
C ASN A 7 1.28 -15.57 10.90
N VAL A 8 0.60 -15.71 9.74
CA VAL A 8 -0.82 -16.08 9.70
C VAL A 8 -1.05 -17.46 10.34
N ASP A 9 -0.18 -18.43 10.07
CA ASP A 9 -0.26 -19.76 10.69
C ASP A 9 -0.05 -19.72 12.22
N CYS A 10 0.66 -18.72 12.73
CA CYS A 10 0.83 -18.46 14.16
C CYS A 10 -0.27 -17.56 14.78
N GLY A 11 -1.27 -17.13 14.01
CA GLY A 11 -2.33 -16.22 14.49
C GLY A 11 -1.85 -14.80 14.78
N VAL A 12 -0.74 -14.37 14.15
CA VAL A 12 -0.15 -13.04 14.35
C VAL A 12 -0.68 -12.07 13.28
N SER A 13 -1.22 -10.93 13.74
CA SER A 13 -1.59 -9.83 12.84
C SER A 13 -0.36 -9.19 12.21
N ILE A 14 -0.42 -8.89 10.92
CA ILE A 14 0.72 -8.38 10.15
C ILE A 14 0.31 -7.23 9.23
N ILE A 15 1.26 -6.32 8.97
CA ILE A 15 1.17 -5.32 7.92
C ILE A 15 2.21 -5.67 6.86
N LEU A 16 1.79 -5.73 5.60
CA LEU A 16 2.68 -5.90 4.47
C LEU A 16 2.88 -4.54 3.81
N ALA A 17 4.10 -3.99 3.89
CA ALA A 17 4.47 -2.72 3.29
C ALA A 17 5.50 -2.96 2.18
N ALA A 18 5.05 -2.90 0.93
CA ALA A 18 5.86 -3.03 -0.27
C ALA A 18 5.08 -2.42 -1.46
N PRO A 19 5.73 -2.13 -2.59
CA PRO A 19 5.01 -1.75 -3.80
C PRO A 19 4.26 -2.96 -4.38
N PHE A 20 3.02 -3.16 -3.96
CA PHE A 20 2.12 -4.21 -4.47
C PHE A 20 1.36 -3.80 -5.74
N VAL A 21 1.93 -2.90 -6.56
CA VAL A 21 1.25 -2.34 -7.73
C VAL A 21 0.89 -3.44 -8.73
N THR A 22 1.83 -4.34 -9.04
CA THR A 22 1.61 -5.45 -9.96
C THR A 22 0.56 -6.44 -9.42
N GLU A 23 0.68 -6.77 -8.14
CA GLU A 23 -0.21 -7.69 -7.44
C GLU A 23 -1.65 -7.16 -7.38
N LEU A 24 -1.83 -5.91 -6.98
CA LEU A 24 -3.17 -5.32 -6.83
C LEU A 24 -3.84 -5.03 -8.17
N ASN A 25 -3.08 -4.82 -9.25
CA ASN A 25 -3.61 -4.74 -10.61
C ASN A 25 -3.98 -6.11 -11.22
N ASN A 26 -3.61 -7.22 -10.56
CA ASN A 26 -4.08 -8.54 -10.95
C ASN A 26 -5.42 -8.82 -10.24
N PRO A 27 -6.57 -8.87 -10.97
CA PRO A 27 -7.89 -8.99 -10.36
C PRO A 27 -8.09 -10.29 -9.58
N SER A 28 -7.23 -11.30 -9.81
CA SER A 28 -7.28 -12.59 -9.11
C SER A 28 -6.38 -12.67 -7.89
N TRP A 29 -5.43 -11.75 -7.71
CA TRP A 29 -4.40 -11.88 -6.68
C TRP A 29 -4.96 -11.63 -5.28
N LEU A 30 -5.62 -10.49 -5.06
CA LEU A 30 -6.17 -10.15 -3.74
C LEU A 30 -7.30 -11.12 -3.32
N PRO A 31 -8.21 -11.56 -4.20
CA PRO A 31 -9.18 -12.61 -3.85
C PRO A 31 -8.53 -13.93 -3.43
N ARG A 32 -7.46 -14.38 -4.12
CA ARG A 32 -6.74 -15.59 -3.74
C ARG A 32 -6.04 -15.46 -2.39
N LEU A 33 -5.40 -14.32 -2.13
CA LEU A 33 -4.78 -14.03 -0.84
C LEU A 33 -5.84 -14.05 0.27
N THR A 34 -6.94 -13.34 0.05
CA THR A 34 -8.07 -13.24 0.99
C THR A 34 -8.64 -14.61 1.31
N HIS A 35 -8.95 -15.42 0.30
CA HIS A 35 -9.48 -16.77 0.49
C HIS A 35 -8.52 -17.66 1.31
N ARG A 36 -7.21 -17.57 1.04
CA ARG A 36 -6.19 -18.33 1.80
C ARG A 36 -6.13 -17.90 3.27
N CYS A 37 -6.21 -16.60 3.55
CA CYS A 37 -6.20 -16.06 4.91
C CYS A 37 -7.50 -16.35 5.67
N GLN A 38 -8.64 -16.28 4.99
CA GLN A 38 -9.96 -16.61 5.58
C GLN A 38 -10.04 -18.06 6.04
N ALA A 39 -9.40 -19.00 5.34
CA ALA A 39 -9.29 -20.39 5.79
C ALA A 39 -8.55 -20.56 7.13
N LYS A 40 -7.89 -19.50 7.62
CA LYS A 40 -7.19 -19.41 8.91
C LYS A 40 -7.86 -18.43 9.87
N GLY A 41 -9.05 -17.91 9.54
CA GLY A 41 -9.76 -16.92 10.34
C GLY A 41 -9.11 -15.54 10.34
N VAL A 42 -8.36 -15.19 9.29
CA VAL A 42 -7.70 -13.89 9.14
C VAL A 42 -8.35 -13.09 8.03
N ASP A 43 -8.80 -11.87 8.35
CA ASP A 43 -9.30 -10.90 7.38
C ASP A 43 -8.15 -10.16 6.69
N VAL A 44 -8.34 -9.84 5.41
CA VAL A 44 -7.35 -9.16 4.58
C VAL A 44 -7.90 -7.82 4.12
N THR A 45 -7.14 -6.75 4.37
CA THR A 45 -7.43 -5.42 3.86
C THR A 45 -6.27 -4.87 3.05
N SER A 46 -6.55 -4.40 1.84
CA SER A 46 -5.63 -3.60 1.03
C SER A 46 -5.84 -2.11 1.31
N ILE A 47 -4.75 -1.39 1.53
CA ILE A 47 -4.75 0.07 1.72
C ILE A 47 -3.82 0.66 0.65
N TRP A 48 -4.37 1.55 -0.18
CA TRP A 48 -3.59 2.36 -1.10
C TRP A 48 -3.10 3.62 -0.40
N VAL A 49 -1.79 3.86 -0.45
CA VAL A 49 -1.21 5.11 0.04
C VAL A 49 -0.95 5.98 -1.18
N HIS A 50 -1.87 6.91 -1.46
CA HIS A 50 -1.78 7.80 -2.61
C HIS A 50 -0.70 8.84 -2.37
N SER A 51 0.24 8.93 -3.29
CA SER A 51 1.28 9.95 -3.34
C SER A 51 1.41 10.42 -4.78
N ASP A 52 1.68 11.70 -4.98
CA ASP A 52 2.01 12.26 -6.30
C ASP A 52 3.53 12.33 -6.50
N ILE A 53 3.94 12.69 -7.71
CA ILE A 53 5.35 12.78 -8.11
C ILE A 53 6.10 13.80 -7.25
N ASP A 54 5.52 14.96 -6.99
CA ASP A 54 6.14 16.03 -6.19
C ASP A 54 6.42 15.56 -4.77
N THR A 55 5.43 14.91 -4.14
CA THR A 55 5.58 14.30 -2.82
C THR A 55 6.68 13.23 -2.83
N MET A 56 6.69 12.35 -3.84
CA MET A 56 7.71 11.30 -3.92
C MET A 56 9.12 11.88 -4.06
N HIS A 57 9.30 12.96 -4.81
CA HIS A 57 10.60 13.62 -4.99
C HIS A 57 11.17 14.07 -3.65
N GLU A 58 10.38 14.81 -2.85
CA GLU A 58 10.76 15.28 -1.50
C GLU A 58 11.21 14.13 -0.57
N TYR A 59 10.53 12.97 -0.63
CA TYR A 59 10.91 11.82 0.19
C TYR A 59 12.15 11.06 -0.29
N ILE A 60 12.49 11.15 -1.58
CA ILE A 60 13.54 10.32 -2.18
C ILE A 60 14.92 10.96 -2.13
N GLU A 61 14.99 12.28 -1.95
CA GLU A 61 16.22 13.08 -1.87
C GLU A 61 17.27 12.51 -0.91
N LEU A 62 16.83 11.89 0.18
CA LEU A 62 17.70 11.34 1.22
C LEU A 62 17.83 9.80 1.17
N ARG A 63 17.24 9.14 0.17
CA ARG A 63 17.07 7.68 0.17
C ARG A 63 17.68 6.96 -1.02
N ASP A 64 17.60 7.54 -2.22
CA ASP A 64 17.98 6.82 -3.44
C ASP A 64 18.59 7.77 -4.49
N ALA A 65 19.92 7.86 -4.49
CA ALA A 65 20.66 8.72 -5.40
C ALA A 65 20.50 8.31 -6.87
N TRP A 66 20.25 7.03 -7.17
CA TRP A 66 20.05 6.59 -8.55
C TRP A 66 18.71 7.10 -9.08
N LYS A 67 17.64 7.00 -8.29
CA LYS A 67 16.32 7.51 -8.70
C LYS A 67 16.32 9.03 -8.90
N LEU A 68 17.04 9.78 -8.05
CA LEU A 68 17.20 11.22 -8.24
C LEU A 68 17.93 11.54 -9.55
N ALA A 69 19.02 10.82 -9.84
CA ALA A 69 19.77 11.03 -11.09
C ALA A 69 19.01 10.59 -12.35
N ASN A 70 17.98 9.75 -12.21
CA ASN A 70 17.20 9.18 -13.31
C ASN A 70 15.70 9.44 -13.13
N TRP A 71 15.32 10.61 -12.60
CA TRP A 71 13.97 10.88 -12.12
C TRP A 71 12.91 10.67 -13.20
N ASP A 72 13.06 11.31 -14.36
CA ASP A 72 12.11 11.18 -15.47
C ASP A 72 11.92 9.73 -15.92
N ALA A 73 13.02 8.97 -16.01
CA ALA A 73 12.98 7.56 -16.38
C ALA A 73 12.26 6.74 -15.31
N TYR A 74 12.50 7.03 -14.03
CA TYR A 74 11.81 6.37 -12.91
C TYR A 74 10.31 6.69 -12.90
N THR A 75 9.93 7.96 -12.96
CA THR A 75 8.53 8.40 -12.89
C THR A 75 7.73 7.98 -14.11
N SER A 76 8.35 7.80 -15.28
CA SER A 76 7.68 7.28 -16.48
C SER A 76 7.12 5.85 -16.31
N THR A 77 7.57 5.12 -15.28
CA THR A 77 7.09 3.78 -14.95
C THR A 77 5.96 3.77 -13.93
N LEU A 78 5.59 4.93 -13.38
CA LEU A 78 4.62 5.07 -12.30
C LEU A 78 3.27 5.57 -12.81
N THR A 79 2.19 5.08 -12.21
CA THR A 79 0.81 5.55 -12.41
C THR A 79 0.19 5.92 -11.05
N PRO A 80 0.67 6.98 -10.39
CA PRO A 80 0.31 7.29 -8.99
C PRO A 80 -1.17 7.64 -8.79
N ASP A 81 -1.81 8.22 -9.81
CA ASP A 81 -3.20 8.70 -9.75
C ASP A 81 -4.23 7.65 -10.18
N ASP A 82 -3.78 6.43 -10.50
CA ASP A 82 -4.63 5.31 -10.89
C ASP A 82 -4.54 4.20 -9.82
N PRO A 83 -5.32 4.31 -8.71
CA PRO A 83 -5.32 3.29 -7.67
C PRO A 83 -5.95 2.00 -8.21
N PRO A 84 -5.40 0.81 -7.87
CA PRO A 84 -6.02 -0.45 -8.25
C PRO A 84 -7.44 -0.57 -7.67
N ASP A 85 -8.40 -1.07 -8.45
CA ASP A 85 -9.77 -1.38 -7.99
C ASP A 85 -9.80 -2.28 -6.75
N ALA A 86 -8.75 -3.08 -6.57
CA ALA A 86 -8.56 -3.97 -5.43
C ALA A 86 -8.25 -3.23 -4.12
N ALA A 87 -8.06 -1.91 -4.09
CA ALA A 87 -7.83 -1.14 -2.87
C ALA A 87 -9.12 -0.93 -2.08
N HIS A 88 -9.20 -1.45 -0.85
CA HIS A 88 -10.38 -1.26 0.00
C HIS A 88 -10.46 0.14 0.62
N LEU A 89 -9.29 0.73 0.92
CA LEU A 89 -9.17 2.07 1.50
C LEU A 89 -8.03 2.83 0.82
N THR A 90 -8.18 4.15 0.73
CA THR A 90 -7.13 5.06 0.27
C THR A 90 -6.76 6.02 1.39
N ILE A 91 -5.46 6.21 1.59
CA ILE A 91 -4.87 7.21 2.47
C ILE A 91 -4.10 8.20 1.58
N ASP A 92 -4.41 9.49 1.70
CA ASP A 92 -3.76 10.57 0.96
C ASP A 92 -2.48 11.01 1.68
N ASN A 93 -1.33 10.68 1.11
CA ASN A 93 0.00 11.04 1.60
C ASN A 93 0.60 12.24 0.86
N ARG A 94 -0.15 12.89 -0.05
CA ARG A 94 0.36 14.05 -0.78
C ARG A 94 0.67 15.20 0.17
N LEU A 95 1.68 16.01 -0.14
CA LEU A 95 2.08 17.17 0.68
C LEU A 95 0.92 18.17 0.91
N GLY A 96 -0.02 18.25 -0.04
CA GLY A 96 -1.21 19.09 0.04
C GLY A 96 -2.45 18.44 0.67
N ALA A 97 -2.34 17.25 1.27
CA ALA A 97 -3.49 16.55 1.83
C ALA A 97 -4.17 17.37 2.94
N ALA A 98 -5.49 17.54 2.84
CA ALA A 98 -6.29 18.37 3.76
C ALA A 98 -6.37 17.80 5.19
N VAL A 99 -6.11 16.49 5.35
CA VAL A 99 -6.15 15.80 6.64
C VAL A 99 -4.78 15.18 6.87
N SER A 100 -4.25 15.29 8.09
CA SER A 100 -2.94 14.71 8.41
C SER A 100 -2.91 13.20 8.16
N LEU A 101 -1.76 12.68 7.72
CA LEU A 101 -1.56 11.24 7.51
C LEU A 101 -1.91 10.43 8.77
N ALA A 102 -1.54 10.94 9.95
CA ALA A 102 -1.85 10.32 11.23
C ALA A 102 -3.36 10.23 11.50
N ASP A 103 -4.12 11.28 11.21
CA ASP A 103 -5.57 11.26 11.39
C ASP A 103 -6.29 10.36 10.39
N GLN A 104 -5.86 10.36 9.13
CA GLN A 104 -6.37 9.45 8.11
C GLN A 104 -6.12 7.99 8.51
N THR A 105 -4.90 7.68 8.98
CA THR A 105 -4.51 6.33 9.43
C THR A 105 -5.34 5.89 10.62
N ARG A 106 -5.56 6.78 11.61
CA ARG A 106 -6.41 6.47 12.76
C ARG A 106 -7.84 6.15 12.35
N ARG A 107 -8.43 6.95 11.45
CA ARG A 107 -9.78 6.71 10.91
C ARG A 107 -9.86 5.39 10.15
N ALA A 108 -8.85 5.07 9.34
CA ALA A 108 -8.76 3.81 8.61
C ALA A 108 -8.74 2.62 9.59
N LEU A 109 -7.87 2.65 10.60
CA LEU A 109 -7.80 1.59 11.61
C LEU A 109 -9.11 1.41 12.39
N THR A 110 -9.77 2.51 12.79
CA THR A 110 -11.08 2.42 13.45
C THR A 110 -12.12 1.72 12.58
N ARG A 111 -12.11 1.95 11.25
CA ARG A 111 -13.01 1.27 10.32
C ARG A 111 -12.71 -0.22 10.15
N LEU A 112 -11.45 -0.62 10.30
CA LEU A 112 -11.03 -2.03 10.19
C LEU A 112 -11.29 -2.86 11.45
N MET A 113 -11.47 -2.20 12.59
CA MET A 113 -11.69 -2.84 13.89
C MET A 113 -13.16 -2.85 14.33
N ALA A 114 -14.06 -2.23 13.55
CA ALA A 114 -15.49 -2.13 13.83
C ALA A 114 -16.25 -3.33 13.27
#